data_AF-A0A8J2LDX8-F1
#
_entry.id   AF-A0A8J2LDX8-F1
#
_cell.length_a   1.000
_cell.length_b   1.000
_cell.length_c   1.000
_cell.angle_alpha   90.00
_cell.angle_beta   90.00
_cell.angle_gamma   90.00
#
_symmetry.space_group_name_H-M   'P 1'
#
loop_
_entity.id
_entity.type
_entity.pdbx_description
1 polymer ?
#
loop_
_entity_poly.entity_id
_entity_poly.type
_entity_poly.pdbx_seq_one_letter_code
_entity_poly.pdbx_strand_id
1 'polypeptide(L)'
;MSMETVRLSYIMGWVQEILHSASMIGDGLRGKIQKGASSWYLQDIASVAVLNDMIFIENAAYILPKIYFGNKPYHMDLINLLHVTSFNNSFGRSLDLMSEKLRELSTSPNDCMSLYEKVTQYRSTNSIFYAPTTLAMIM
;
A
#
# COMPACT_ATOMS: atom_id res chain seq x y z
N MET A 1 11.86 17.28 -22.21
CA MET A 1 11.74 16.97 -20.78
C MET A 1 12.89 17.67 -20.05
N SER A 2 12.61 18.51 -19.05
CA SER A 2 13.70 19.23 -18.35
C SER A 2 14.41 18.30 -17.37
N MET A 3 15.66 18.62 -17.02
CA MET A 3 16.41 17.86 -16.02
C MET A 3 15.74 17.89 -14.64
N GLU A 4 15.01 18.96 -14.35
CA GLU A 4 14.19 19.09 -13.14
C GLU A 4 13.01 18.11 -13.16
N THR A 5 12.28 18.00 -14.26
CA THR A 5 11.18 17.03 -14.40
C THR A 5 11.67 15.60 -14.19
N VAL A 6 12.79 15.23 -14.82
CA VAL A 6 13.41 13.89 -14.64
C VAL A 6 13.75 13.63 -13.17
N ARG A 7 14.39 14.60 -12.50
CA ARG A 7 14.73 14.49 -11.08
C ARG A 7 13.49 14.31 -10.20
N LEU A 8 12.45 15.09 -10.43
CA LEU A 8 11.19 14.99 -9.67
C LEU A 8 10.52 13.63 -9.91
N SER A 9 10.49 13.13 -11.15
CA SER A 9 9.94 11.80 -11.46
C SER A 9 10.68 10.70 -10.71
N TYR A 10 12.01 10.76 -10.60
CA TYR A 10 12.76 9.79 -9.78
C TYR A 10 12.40 9.85 -8.30
N ILE A 11 12.26 11.05 -7.74
CA ILE A 11 11.83 11.22 -6.34
C ILE A 11 10.44 10.63 -6.14
N MET A 12 9.50 10.88 -7.06
CA MET A 12 8.15 10.35 -6.98
C MET A 12 8.12 8.82 -7.08
N GLY A 13 8.95 8.23 -7.95
CA GLY A 13 9.14 6.78 -8.01
C GLY A 13 9.61 6.20 -6.68
N TRP A 14 10.61 6.82 -6.04
CA TRP A 14 11.06 6.41 -4.71
C TRP A 14 9.97 6.54 -3.63
N VAL A 15 9.17 7.60 -3.68
CA VAL A 15 8.02 7.76 -2.76
C VAL A 15 7.04 6.59 -2.91
N GLN A 16 6.76 6.15 -4.14
CA GLN A 16 5.90 5.01 -4.39
C GLN A 16 6.50 3.70 -3.88
N GLU A 17 7.81 3.48 -4.05
CA GLU A 17 8.53 2.30 -3.53
C GLU A 17 8.56 2.27 -1.99
N ILE A 18 8.70 3.43 -1.34
CA ILE A 18 8.61 3.54 0.12
C ILE A 18 7.21 3.14 0.60
N LEU A 19 6.16 3.63 -0.08
CA LEU A 19 4.78 3.27 0.25
C LEU A 19 4.51 1.76 0.01
N HIS A 20 5.06 1.20 -1.05
CA HIS A 20 5.01 -0.24 -1.33
C HIS A 20 5.72 -1.05 -0.24
N SER A 21 6.90 -0.61 0.20
CA SER A 21 7.68 -1.25 1.26
C SER A 21 6.92 -1.29 2.58
N ALA A 22 6.22 -0.22 2.96
CA ALA A 22 5.35 -0.22 4.13
C ALA A 22 4.25 -1.29 4.01
N SER A 23 3.61 -1.40 2.84
CA SER A 23 2.60 -2.43 2.59
C SER A 23 3.16 -3.85 2.76
N MET A 24 4.35 -4.13 2.20
CA MET A 24 5.01 -5.43 2.32
C MET A 24 5.34 -5.81 3.76
N ILE A 25 5.76 -4.85 4.59
CA ILE A 25 6.04 -5.09 6.01
C ILE A 25 4.77 -5.56 6.73
N GLY A 26 3.63 -4.91 6.48
CA GLY A 26 2.36 -5.31 7.07
C GLY A 26 1.89 -6.71 6.61
N ASP A 27 2.15 -7.07 5.35
CA ASP A 27 1.88 -8.43 4.84
C ASP A 27 2.81 -9.49 5.47
N GLY A 28 4.07 -9.14 5.73
CA GLY A 28 5.02 -10.01 6.44
C GLY A 28 4.60 -10.31 7.87
N LEU A 29 4.03 -9.32 8.58
CA LEU A 29 3.49 -9.52 9.93
C LEU A 29 2.33 -10.53 9.93
N ARG A 30 1.41 -10.42 8.95
CA ARG A 30 0.31 -11.40 8.77
C ARG A 30 0.84 -12.82 8.56
N GLY A 31 1.84 -13.00 7.70
CA GLY A 31 2.40 -14.32 7.40
C GLY A 31 2.99 -15.01 8.63
N LYS A 32 3.55 -14.26 9.58
CA LYS A 32 4.04 -14.79 10.86
C LYS A 32 2.92 -15.18 11.82
N ILE A 33 1.86 -14.38 11.89
CA ILE A 33 0.67 -14.64 12.74
C ILE A 33 -0.08 -15.89 12.24
N GLN A 34 -0.28 -16.04 10.93
CA GLN A 34 -0.97 -17.21 10.35
C GLN A 34 -0.17 -18.51 10.43
N LYS A 35 1.17 -18.46 10.43
CA LYS A 35 2.04 -19.66 10.45
C LYS A 35 2.40 -20.15 11.86
N GLY A 36 1.84 -19.58 12.92
CA GLY A 36 1.99 -20.09 14.29
C GLY A 36 3.42 -20.12 14.83
N ALA A 37 4.30 -19.21 14.39
CA ALA A 37 5.71 -19.20 14.79
C ALA A 37 5.89 -18.77 16.27
N SER A 38 5.91 -19.76 17.16
CA SER A 38 6.41 -19.83 18.54
C SER A 38 6.64 -18.53 19.33
N SER A 39 5.93 -18.44 20.46
CA SER A 39 6.07 -17.51 21.59
C SER A 39 5.33 -16.17 21.48
N TRP A 40 4.10 -16.17 21.98
CA TRP A 40 3.17 -15.04 22.08
C TRP A 40 3.77 -13.78 22.73
N TYR A 41 4.64 -13.93 23.74
CA TYR A 41 5.22 -12.78 24.46
C TYR A 41 6.45 -12.16 23.78
N LEU A 42 7.19 -12.90 22.94
CA LEU A 42 8.29 -12.37 22.13
C LEU A 42 7.79 -11.80 20.79
N GLN A 43 6.64 -12.29 20.31
CA GLN A 43 5.95 -11.73 19.15
C GLN A 43 5.36 -10.33 19.43
N ASP A 44 4.86 -10.04 20.64
CA ASP A 44 4.18 -8.77 20.91
C ASP A 44 5.09 -7.54 20.80
N ILE A 45 6.27 -7.54 21.42
CA ILE A 45 7.16 -6.37 21.35
C ILE A 45 7.73 -6.20 19.93
N ALA A 46 8.13 -7.30 19.30
CA ALA A 46 8.66 -7.28 17.94
C ALA A 46 7.57 -6.89 16.91
N SER A 47 6.32 -7.30 17.10
CA SER A 47 5.20 -6.93 16.22
C SER A 47 4.80 -5.46 16.39
N VAL A 48 4.83 -4.93 17.61
CA VAL A 48 4.58 -3.50 17.87
C VAL A 48 5.68 -2.64 17.25
N ALA A 49 6.95 -3.04 17.37
CA ALA A 49 8.06 -2.35 16.70
C ALA A 49 7.91 -2.36 15.18
N VAL A 50 7.60 -3.52 14.59
CA VAL A 50 7.38 -3.66 13.13
C VAL A 50 6.17 -2.84 12.65
N LEU A 51 5.09 -2.77 13.45
CA LEU A 51 3.94 -1.93 13.16
C LEU A 51 4.32 -0.44 13.18
N ASN A 52 5.11 -0.02 14.19
CA ASN A 52 5.62 1.34 14.27
C ASN A 52 6.53 1.67 13.08
N ASP A 53 7.41 0.75 12.67
CA ASP A 53 8.27 0.92 11.49
C ASP A 53 7.44 1.05 10.20
N MET A 54 6.39 0.24 10.05
CA MET A 54 5.44 0.34 8.93
C MET A 54 4.82 1.74 8.86
N ILE A 55 4.29 2.24 10.00
CA ILE A 55 3.67 3.57 10.10
C ILE A 55 4.70 4.66 9.83
N PHE A 56 5.93 4.51 10.33
CA PHE A 56 7.01 5.47 10.11
C PHE A 56 7.38 5.58 8.63
N ILE A 57 7.57 4.43 7.95
CA ILE A 57 7.90 4.36 6.52
C ILE A 57 6.76 4.94 5.68
N GLU A 58 5.51 4.61 5.99
CA GLU A 58 4.36 5.18 5.29
C GLU A 58 4.30 6.71 5.46
N ASN A 59 4.51 7.23 6.68
CA ASN A 59 4.53 8.68 6.90
C ASN A 59 5.69 9.36 6.16
N ALA A 60 6.86 8.72 6.04
CA ALA A 60 7.98 9.23 5.26
C ALA A 60 7.58 9.42 3.78
N ALA A 61 6.78 8.51 3.22
CA ALA A 61 6.25 8.63 1.86
C ALA A 61 5.38 9.88 1.67
N TYR A 62 4.66 10.37 2.69
CA TYR A 62 3.86 11.60 2.60
C TYR A 62 4.64 12.88 2.90
N ILE A 63 5.76 12.79 3.62
CA ILE A 63 6.63 13.94 3.93
C ILE A 63 7.44 14.36 2.70
N LEU A 64 7.97 13.40 1.93
CA LEU A 64 8.82 13.67 0.78
C LEU A 64 8.11 14.54 -0.29
N PRO A 65 6.85 14.29 -0.68
CA PRO A 65 6.10 15.17 -1.58
C PRO A 65 6.01 16.62 -1.09
N LYS A 66 5.83 16.83 0.22
CA LYS A 66 5.76 18.19 0.78
C LYS A 66 7.08 18.95 0.60
N ILE A 67 8.21 18.25 0.74
CA ILE A 67 9.56 18.84 0.62
C ILE A 67 9.89 19.16 -0.85
N TYR A 68 9.69 18.19 -1.75
CA TYR A 68 10.18 18.31 -3.13
C TYR A 68 9.17 18.92 -4.10
N PHE A 69 7.87 18.82 -3.79
CA PHE A 69 6.79 19.28 -4.66
C PHE A 69 6.00 20.45 -4.07
N GLY A 70 6.25 20.89 -2.83
CA GLY A 70 5.41 21.91 -2.17
C GLY A 70 5.20 23.22 -2.96
N ASN A 71 6.14 23.59 -3.85
CA ASN A 71 6.03 24.76 -4.71
C ASN A 71 5.40 24.48 -6.09
N LYS A 72 5.02 23.23 -6.37
CA LYS A 72 4.39 22.82 -7.62
C LYS A 72 2.87 22.97 -7.51
N PRO A 73 2.18 23.42 -8.57
CA PRO A 73 0.74 23.62 -8.54
C PRO A 73 -0.04 22.31 -8.31
N TYR A 74 0.52 21.17 -8.73
CA TYR A 74 -0.09 19.85 -8.66
C TYR A 74 0.26 19.03 -7.40
N HIS A 75 0.98 19.61 -6.43
CA HIS A 75 1.49 18.84 -5.28
C HIS A 75 0.38 18.22 -4.41
N MET A 76 -0.76 18.90 -4.30
CA MET A 76 -1.91 18.38 -3.57
C MET A 76 -2.52 17.16 -4.28
N ASP A 77 -2.56 17.17 -5.61
CA ASP A 77 -3.06 16.04 -6.39
C ASP A 77 -2.18 14.80 -6.21
N LEU A 78 -0.85 14.98 -6.14
CA LEU A 78 0.09 13.90 -5.83
C LEU A 78 -0.17 13.31 -4.43
N ILE A 79 -0.29 14.16 -3.41
CA ILE A 79 -0.55 13.73 -2.02
C ILE A 79 -1.91 13.00 -1.93
N ASN A 80 -2.94 13.54 -2.57
CA ASN A 80 -4.28 12.94 -2.60
C ASN A 80 -4.23 11.54 -3.24
N LEU A 81 -3.55 11.40 -4.37
CA LEU A 81 -3.41 10.11 -5.05
C LEU A 81 -2.66 9.08 -4.19
N LEU A 82 -1.58 9.48 -3.49
CA LEU A 82 -0.87 8.60 -2.57
C LEU A 82 -1.77 8.12 -1.44
N HIS A 83 -2.57 9.00 -0.83
CA HIS A 83 -3.52 8.63 0.23
C HIS A 83 -4.61 7.68 -0.28
N VAL A 84 -5.19 7.95 -1.45
CA VAL A 84 -6.17 7.04 -2.08
C VAL A 84 -5.55 5.67 -2.37
N THR A 85 -4.30 5.66 -2.83
CA THR A 85 -3.56 4.42 -3.10
C THR A 85 -3.32 3.63 -1.82
N SER A 86 -2.88 4.27 -0.74
CA SER A 86 -2.68 3.61 0.56
C SER A 86 -4.00 3.10 1.15
N PHE A 87 -5.07 3.88 1.04
CA PHE A 87 -6.41 3.46 1.46
C PHE A 87 -6.86 2.20 0.72
N ASN A 88 -6.75 2.19 -0.61
CA ASN A 88 -7.12 1.04 -1.43
C ASN A 88 -6.29 -0.20 -1.07
N ASN A 89 -4.98 -0.05 -0.86
CA ASN A 89 -4.11 -1.14 -0.44
C ASN A 89 -4.54 -1.70 0.93
N SER A 90 -4.77 -0.82 1.90
CA SER A 90 -5.21 -1.19 3.25
C SER A 90 -6.58 -1.87 3.24
N PHE A 91 -7.50 -1.38 2.42
CA PHE A 91 -8.81 -1.98 2.20
C PHE A 91 -8.70 -3.36 1.53
N GLY A 92 -7.87 -3.49 0.48
CA GLY A 92 -7.60 -4.76 -0.20
C GLY A 92 -6.99 -5.80 0.74
N ARG A 93 -6.06 -5.40 1.61
CA ARG A 93 -5.51 -6.29 2.65
C ARG A 93 -6.57 -6.74 3.65
N SER A 94 -7.46 -5.83 4.05
CA SER A 94 -8.57 -6.14 4.96
C SER A 94 -9.57 -7.10 4.31
N LEU A 95 -9.91 -6.89 3.03
CA LEU A 95 -10.73 -7.82 2.25
C LEU A 95 -10.08 -9.19 2.12
N ASP A 96 -8.77 -9.26 1.86
CA ASP A 96 -8.05 -10.53 1.75
C ASP A 96 -8.02 -11.29 3.09
N LEU A 97 -7.91 -10.59 4.22
CA LEU A 97 -8.03 -11.20 5.55
C LEU A 97 -9.42 -11.80 5.77
N MET A 98 -10.47 -11.11 5.32
CA MET A 98 -11.83 -11.61 5.42
C MET A 98 -12.16 -12.68 4.38
N SER A 99 -11.36 -12.80 3.31
CA SER A 99 -11.65 -13.66 2.17
C SER A 99 -11.75 -15.14 2.55
N GLU A 100 -10.98 -15.61 3.53
CA GLU A 100 -11.01 -17.00 4.01
C GLU A 100 -12.42 -17.35 4.54
N LYS A 101 -12.96 -16.49 5.41
CA LYS A 101 -14.32 -16.65 5.96
C LYS A 101 -15.41 -16.39 4.92
N LEU A 102 -15.19 -15.47 3.99
CA LEU A 102 -16.15 -15.18 2.91
C LEU A 102 -16.24 -16.34 1.90
N ARG A 103 -15.14 -17.08 1.68
CA ARG A 103 -15.13 -18.29 0.84
C ARG A 103 -15.94 -19.42 1.45
N GLU A 104 -15.90 -19.59 2.77
CA GLU A 104 -16.73 -20.58 3.48
C GLU A 104 -18.23 -20.29 3.35
N LEU A 105 -18.62 -19.02 3.27
CA LEU A 105 -20.00 -18.57 3.11
C LEU A 105 -20.47 -18.54 1.64
N SER A 106 -19.55 -18.74 0.69
CA SER A 106 -19.87 -18.68 -0.74
C SER A 106 -20.63 -19.93 -1.17
N THR A 107 -21.76 -19.75 -1.84
CA THR A 107 -22.63 -20.86 -2.26
C THR A 107 -22.42 -21.28 -3.72
N SER A 108 -21.73 -20.45 -4.50
CA SER A 108 -21.43 -20.68 -5.92
C SER A 108 -19.96 -20.39 -6.28
N PRO A 109 -19.38 -21.09 -7.27
CA PRO A 109 -18.07 -20.75 -7.83
C PRO A 109 -17.98 -19.30 -8.34
N ASN A 110 -19.09 -18.72 -8.80
CA ASN A 110 -19.12 -17.33 -9.27
C ASN A 110 -18.89 -16.32 -8.14
N ASP A 111 -19.37 -16.62 -6.93
CA ASP A 111 -19.17 -15.77 -5.75
C ASP A 111 -17.68 -15.72 -5.38
N CYS A 112 -17.03 -16.89 -5.39
CA CYS A 112 -15.59 -17.03 -5.17
C CYS A 112 -14.78 -16.24 -6.20
N MET A 113 -15.16 -16.28 -7.48
CA MET A 113 -14.47 -15.53 -8.54
C MET A 113 -14.62 -14.01 -8.33
N SER A 114 -15.84 -13.55 -8.04
CA SER A 114 -16.10 -12.13 -7.80
C SER A 114 -15.34 -11.58 -6.58
N LEU A 115 -15.16 -12.41 -5.55
CA LEU A 115 -14.36 -12.07 -4.37
C LEU A 115 -12.87 -11.95 -4.73
N TYR A 116 -12.34 -12.91 -5.49
CA TYR A 116 -10.96 -12.88 -5.96
C TYR A 116 -10.67 -11.64 -6.82
N GLU A 117 -11.58 -11.28 -7.72
CA GLU A 117 -11.47 -10.08 -8.55
C GLU A 117 -11.39 -8.81 -7.70
N LYS A 118 -12.29 -8.65 -6.72
CA LYS A 118 -12.30 -7.50 -5.80
C LYS A 118 -11.01 -7.44 -4.98
N VAL A 119 -10.58 -8.56 -4.41
CA VAL A 119 -9.32 -8.62 -3.64
C VAL A 119 -8.14 -8.19 -4.52
N THR A 120 -8.04 -8.73 -5.73
CA THR A 120 -6.94 -8.43 -6.66
C THR A 120 -6.93 -6.96 -7.09
N GLN A 121 -8.11 -6.40 -7.38
CA GLN A 121 -8.27 -5.00 -7.78
C GLN A 121 -7.74 -4.04 -6.72
N TYR A 122 -8.17 -4.23 -5.46
CA TYR A 122 -7.79 -3.33 -4.37
C TYR A 122 -6.37 -3.58 -3.85
N ARG A 123 -5.91 -4.84 -3.85
CA ARG A 123 -4.60 -5.18 -3.30
C ARG A 123 -3.44 -4.81 -4.24
N SER A 124 -3.61 -5.02 -5.54
CA SER A 124 -2.48 -5.04 -6.47
C SER A 124 -2.67 -4.09 -7.65
N THR A 125 -3.85 -4.09 -8.26
CA THR A 125 -4.05 -3.32 -9.51
C THR A 125 -3.90 -1.82 -9.29
N ASN A 126 -4.48 -1.30 -8.20
CA ASN A 126 -4.44 0.13 -7.91
C ASN A 126 -3.02 0.67 -7.66
N SER A 127 -2.19 -0.08 -6.93
CA SER A 127 -0.84 0.38 -6.56
C SER A 127 0.20 0.15 -7.65
N ILE A 128 0.05 -0.90 -8.46
CA ILE A 128 1.04 -1.29 -9.49
C ILE A 128 0.77 -0.60 -10.83
N PHE A 129 -0.50 -0.41 -11.20
CA PHE A 129 -0.85 0.12 -12.52
C PHE A 129 -1.43 1.53 -12.45
N TYR A 130 -2.48 1.71 -11.66
CA TYR A 130 -3.22 2.97 -11.62
C TYR A 130 -2.37 4.10 -11.04
N ALA A 131 -1.84 3.93 -9.83
CA ALA A 131 -1.05 4.95 -9.15
C ALA A 131 0.15 5.47 -9.96
N PRO A 132 1.09 4.63 -10.46
CA PRO A 132 2.23 5.12 -11.23
C PRO A 132 1.82 5.80 -12.54
N THR A 133 0.78 5.30 -13.21
CA THR A 133 0.28 5.92 -14.46
C THR A 133 -0.33 7.29 -14.18
N THR A 134 -1.17 7.41 -13.16
CA THR A 134 -1.81 8.69 -12.81
C THR A 134 -0.78 9.68 -12.24
N LEU A 135 0.21 9.23 -11.46
CA LEU A 135 1.32 10.08 -11.01
C LEU A 135 2.09 10.68 -12.19
N ALA A 136 2.37 9.86 -13.21
CA ALA A 136 3.04 10.32 -14.42
C ALA A 136 2.19 11.30 -15.26
N MET A 137 0.85 11.20 -15.19
CA MET A 137 -0.06 12.13 -15.87
C MET A 137 -0.22 13.48 -15.13
N ILE A 138 -0.06 13.48 -13.81
CA ILE A 138 -0.17 14.69 -12.98
C ILE A 138 1.09 15.58 -13.10
N MET A 139 2.26 14.97 -13.27
CA MET A 139 3.57 15.63 -13.27
C MET A 139 4.03 16.18 -14.62
#